data_AF-A0A842UGE1-F1
#
_entry.id   AF-A0A842UGE1-F1
#
_cell.length_a   1.000
_cell.length_b   1.000
_cell.length_c   1.000
_cell.angle_alpha   90.00
_cell.angle_beta   90.00
_cell.angle_gamma   90.00
#
_symmetry.space_group_name_H-M   'P 1'
#
loop_
_entity.id
_entity.type
_entity.pdbx_description
1 polymer ?
#
loop_
_entity_poly.entity_id
_entity_poly.type
_entity_poly.pdbx_seq_one_letter_code
_entity_poly.pdbx_strand_id
1 'polypeptide(L)' 'MAKLWGGRFEKELTETVEEYIQSIDVDQKMIMEDIWGSEAHAIMIGRCGIIKNEELKEILYWL' A
#
# COMPACT_ATOMS: atom_id res chain seq x y z
N MET A 1 4.00 3.85 -13.57
CA MET A 1 3.01 3.37 -12.57
C MET A 1 2.12 4.55 -12.21
N ALA A 2 0.81 4.36 -12.10
CA ALA A 2 -0.09 5.39 -11.60
C ALA A 2 0.15 5.58 -10.10
N LYS A 3 0.02 6.82 -9.60
CA LYS A 3 0.09 7.08 -8.15
C LYS A 3 -1.08 6.42 -7.45
N LEU A 4 -0.83 5.82 -6.29
CA LEU A 4 -1.85 5.21 -5.43
C LEU A 4 -2.76 6.27 -4.75
N TRP A 5 -2.41 7.54 -4.88
CA TRP A 5 -3.04 8.70 -4.25
C TRP A 5 -3.14 9.86 -5.25
N GLY A 6 -4.05 10.81 -5.00
CA GLY A 6 -4.19 12.02 -5.84
C GLY A 6 -5.34 12.01 -6.86
N GLY A 7 -6.20 10.98 -6.86
CA GLY A 7 -7.27 10.79 -7.86
C GLY A 7 -8.38 11.87 -7.95
N ARG A 8 -8.37 12.90 -7.09
CA ARG A 8 -9.33 14.02 -7.15
C ARG A 8 -8.91 15.13 -8.13
N PHE A 9 -7.62 15.24 -8.46
CA PHE A 9 -7.09 16.33 -9.27
C PHE A 9 -6.88 15.89 -10.72
N GLU A 10 -7.27 16.74 -11.66
CA GLU A 10 -7.05 16.51 -13.10
C GLU A 10 -5.60 16.81 -13.54
N LYS A 11 -4.89 17.63 -12.76
CA LYS A 11 -3.50 18.02 -13.03
C LYS A 11 -2.56 17.30 -12.08
N GLU A 12 -1.39 16.94 -12.59
CA GLU A 12 -0.30 16.41 -11.78
C GLU A 12 0.27 17.48 -10.85
N LEU A 13 0.87 17.02 -9.75
CA LEU A 13 1.61 17.90 -8.85
C LEU A 13 2.92 18.32 -9.51
N THR A 14 3.41 19.49 -9.12
CA THR A 14 4.77 19.89 -9.47
C THR A 14 5.76 19.09 -8.63
N GLU A 15 6.91 18.73 -9.20
CA GLU A 15 7.99 17.98 -8.55
C GLU A 15 8.33 18.52 -7.14
N THR A 16 8.45 19.84 -7.00
CA THR A 16 8.75 20.48 -5.71
C THR A 16 7.70 20.22 -4.62
N VAL A 17 6.43 20.11 -5.00
CA VAL A 17 5.36 19.78 -4.06
C VAL A 17 5.45 18.31 -3.68
N GLU A 18 5.78 17.43 -4.62
CA GLU A 18 5.94 16.00 -4.38
C GLU A 18 7.09 15.71 -3.42
N GLU A 19 8.25 16.32 -3.65
CA GLU A 19 9.42 16.21 -2.77
C GLU A 19 9.13 16.72 -1.36
N TYR A 20 8.30 17.76 -1.23
CA TYR A 20 7.94 18.33 0.06
C TYR A 20 6.96 17.46 0.86
N ILE A 21 6.02 16.78 0.19
CA ILE A 21 4.96 16.01 0.88
C ILE A 21 5.29 14.53 1.06
N GLN A 22 6.28 13.99 0.34
CA GLN A 22 6.67 12.60 0.54
C GLN A 22 7.25 12.40 1.94
N SER A 23 6.89 11.29 2.57
CA SER A 23 7.34 10.92 3.91
C SER A 23 8.31 9.75 3.92
N ILE A 24 8.73 9.25 2.74
CA ILE A 24 9.51 8.02 2.60
C ILE A 24 10.81 8.02 3.43
N ASP A 25 11.50 9.16 3.50
CA ASP A 25 12.75 9.30 4.25
C ASP A 25 12.58 8.99 5.74
N VAL A 26 11.37 9.22 6.27
CA VAL A 26 10.99 8.96 7.66
C VAL A 26 10.33 7.58 7.78
N ASP A 27 9.32 7.33 6.96
CA ASP A 27 8.40 6.17 7.08
C ASP A 27 9.05 4.85 6.69
N GLN A 28 10.13 4.85 5.89
CA GLN A 28 10.86 3.62 5.51
C GLN A 28 11.31 2.77 6.71
N LYS A 29 11.48 3.38 7.89
CA LYS A 29 11.85 2.68 9.12
C LYS A 29 10.74 1.78 9.65
N MET A 30 9.51 2.02 9.22
CA MET A 30 8.30 1.30 9.62
C MET A 30 7.91 0.20 8.63
N ILE A 31 8.80 -0.18 7.71
CA ILE A 31 8.50 -1.17 6.66
C ILE A 31 8.05 -2.52 7.25
N MET A 32 8.61 -2.93 8.39
CA MET A 32 8.25 -4.19 9.02
C MET A 32 6.83 -4.15 9.57
N GLU A 33 6.45 -3.03 10.19
CA GLU A 33 5.10 -2.80 10.71
C GLU A 33 4.06 -2.71 9.57
N ASP A 34 4.42 -2.12 8.43
CA ASP A 34 3.56 -2.05 7.24
C ASP A 34 3.34 -3.43 6.62
N ILE A 35 4.38 -4.27 6.56
CA ILE A 35 4.28 -5.66 6.09
C ILE A 35 3.37 -6.46 7.03
N TRP A 36 3.59 -6.41 8.34
CA TRP A 36 2.74 -7.12 9.30
C TRP A 36 1.29 -6.66 9.26
N GLY A 37 1.06 -5.35 9.12
CA GLY A 37 -0.27 -4.78 8.94
C GLY A 37 -0.94 -5.28 7.65
N SER A 38 -0.18 -5.35 6.57
CA SER A 38 -0.63 -5.85 5.26
C SER A 38 -0.98 -7.34 5.29
N GLU A 39 -0.19 -8.19 5.95
CA GLU A 39 -0.50 -9.61 6.15
C GLU A 39 -1.82 -9.77 6.92
N ALA A 40 -1.97 -9.05 8.05
CA ALA A 40 -3.18 -9.10 8.86
C ALA A 40 -4.41 -8.63 8.07
N HIS A 41 -4.25 -7.58 7.27
CA HIS A 41 -5.31 -7.06 6.42
C HIS A 41 -5.69 -8.06 5.31
N ALA A 42 -4.71 -8.67 4.63
CA ALA A 42 -4.95 -9.70 3.63
C ALA A 42 -5.72 -10.90 4.21
N ILE A 43 -5.32 -11.38 5.39
CA ILE A 43 -6.02 -12.46 6.10
C ILE A 43 -7.47 -12.07 6.40
N MET A 44 -7.72 -10.84 6.84
CA MET A 44 -9.07 -10.33 7.07
C MET A 44 -9.90 -10.31 5.78
N ILE A 45 -9.34 -9.79 4.68
CA ILE A 45 -10.00 -9.75 3.37
C ILE A 45 -10.39 -11.16 2.90
N GLY A 46 -9.50 -12.15 3.06
CA GLY A 46 -9.79 -13.55 2.76
C GLY A 46 -10.91 -14.14 3.62
N ARG A 47 -10.94 -13.82 4.93
CA ARG A 47 -12.02 -14.25 5.84
C ARG A 47 -13.38 -13.66 5.49
N CYS A 48 -13.40 -12.42 4.99
CA CYS A 48 -14.62 -11.77 4.49
C CYS A 48 -15.08 -12.33 3.14
N GLY A 49 -14.29 -13.19 2.49
CA GLY A 49 -14.61 -13.77 1.18
C GLY A 49 -14.49 -12.76 0.03
N ILE A 50 -13.76 -11.66 0.23
CA ILE A 50 -13.52 -10.64 -0.81
C ILE A 50 -12.51 -11.18 -1.84
N ILE A 51 -11.54 -11.99 -1.39
CA ILE A 51 -10.59 -12.72 -2.22
C ILE A 51 -10.67 -14.21 -1.92
N LYS A 52 -10.23 -15.03 -2.88
CA LYS A 52 -10.13 -16.48 -2.74
C LYS A 52 -8.93 -16.85 -1.85
N ASN A 53 -8.99 -18.06 -1.28
CA ASN A 53 -7.88 -18.58 -0.46
C ASN A 53 -6.59 -18.74 -1.27
N GLU A 54 -6.68 -19.01 -2.57
CA GLU A 54 -5.52 -19.10 -3.46
C GLU A 54 -4.84 -17.73 -3.63
N GLU A 55 -5.63 -16.67 -3.81
CA GLU A 55 -5.14 -15.29 -3.93
C GLU A 55 -4.54 -14.80 -2.60
N LEU A 56 -5.16 -15.13 -1.47
CA LEU A 56 -4.59 -14.85 -0.14
C LEU A 56 -3.22 -15.52 0.03
N LYS A 57 -3.10 -16.80 -0.32
CA LYS A 57 -1.82 -17.52 -0.21
C LYS A 57 -0.74 -16.90 -1.09
N GLU A 58 -1.10 -16.44 -2.28
CA GLU A 58 -0.17 -15.77 -3.18
C GLU A 58 0.30 -14.44 -2.60
N ILE A 59 -0.60 -13.62 -2.05
CA ILE A 59 -0.23 -12.35 -1.40
C ILE A 59 0.72 -12.60 -0.22
N LEU A 60 0.40 -13.54 0.67
CA LEU A 60 1.22 -13.86 1.85
C LEU A 60 2.57 -14.51 1.50
N TYR A 61 2.75 -15.03 0.28
CA TYR A 61 4.04 -15.54 -0.15
C TYR A 61 5.01 -14.42 -0.55
N TRP A 62 4.49 -13.28 -1.01
CA TRP A 62 5.27 -12.14 -1.47
C TRP A 62 5.45 -11.04 -0.43
N LEU A 63 4.60 -11.01 0.60
CA LEU A 63 4.77 -10.18 1.81
C LEU A 63 5.74 -10.86 2.78
#